data_AF-A0A965ULW1-F1
#
_entry.id   AF-A0A965ULW1-F1
#
_cell.length_a   1.000
_cell.length_b   1.000
_cell.length_c   1.000
_cell.angle_alpha   90.00
_cell.angle_beta   90.00
_cell.angle_gamma   90.00
#
_symmetry.space_group_name_H-M   'P 1'
#
loop_
_entity.id
_entity.type
_entity.pdbx_description
1 polymer ?
#
loop_
_entity_poly.entity_id
_entity_poly.type
_entity_poly.pdbx_seq_one_letter_code
_entity_poly.pdbx_strand_id
1 'polypeptide(L)'
;MADDKSVQGAAEKILGLLNPKSGQSAPVLKAEPSVELEDKKSQEVSNDNQSQSDEIVEEAVATENTQEEITEEPTQQEEVEKQNLHRVKVQGQELDVTLDELKSGYSRDSDYRQKTHQLSLERKNLESEKESLRQTYDSRIKELNSAIQSADLLFKEQIGVQDLNRLYDEDPSQAAKLEFKIRQQQSRIGELKKKADDAFQSEFSQYLKREIKLAEERIPEFADPVKSTEFKHNAKKVLSDYGFKDNEISSLTDHRFLLVLKDAMQFKNAKGSKDLSVKKIVSAPKVIKAGFSKTDSSVRDVIKTKIGKVRKSGRLEDAQDAILQMITQKK
;
A
#
# COMPACT_ATOMS: atom_id res chain seq x y z
N MET A 1 21.09 49.41 -13.52
CA MET A 1 20.48 49.04 -12.21
C MET A 1 19.04 48.53 -12.40
N ALA A 2 18.81 47.55 -13.27
CA ALA A 2 17.46 47.04 -13.57
C ALA A 2 17.29 45.53 -13.28
N ASP A 3 18.36 44.74 -13.23
CA ASP A 3 18.26 43.27 -13.15
C ASP A 3 18.18 42.67 -11.74
N ASP A 4 18.57 43.43 -10.71
CA ASP A 4 18.63 42.97 -9.31
C ASP A 4 17.23 42.63 -8.75
N LYS A 5 16.16 43.22 -9.31
CA LYS A 5 14.77 42.96 -8.91
C LYS A 5 14.22 41.62 -9.40
N SER A 6 14.77 41.06 -10.49
CA SER A 6 14.24 39.82 -11.09
C SER A 6 14.68 38.58 -10.31
N VAL A 7 15.97 38.53 -9.93
CA VAL A 7 16.56 37.41 -9.18
C VAL A 7 16.10 37.43 -7.73
N GLN A 8 15.97 38.61 -7.11
CA GLN A 8 15.42 38.77 -5.76
C GLN A 8 13.93 38.39 -5.71
N GLY A 9 13.14 38.81 -6.71
CA GLY A 9 11.73 38.44 -6.81
C GLY A 9 11.49 36.95 -7.09
N ALA A 10 12.42 36.28 -7.77
CA ALA A 10 12.41 34.83 -7.92
C ALA A 10 12.72 34.14 -6.58
N ALA A 11 13.77 34.56 -5.86
CA ALA A 11 14.17 33.98 -4.58
C ALA A 11 13.10 34.10 -3.47
N GLU A 12 12.39 35.23 -3.39
CA GLU A 12 11.31 35.41 -2.41
C GLU A 12 10.07 34.55 -2.73
N LYS A 13 9.74 34.42 -4.03
CA LYS A 13 8.70 33.47 -4.47
C LYS A 13 9.07 32.04 -4.13
N ILE A 14 10.35 31.67 -4.25
CA ILE A 14 10.87 30.35 -3.87
C ILE A 14 10.72 30.10 -2.37
N LEU A 15 10.98 31.10 -1.53
CA LEU A 15 10.87 30.99 -0.08
C LEU A 15 9.42 30.81 0.40
N GLY A 16 8.47 31.52 -0.24
CA GLY A 16 7.04 31.43 0.07
C GLY A 16 6.38 30.12 -0.35
N LEU A 17 6.99 29.37 -1.28
CA LEU A 17 6.43 28.12 -1.83
C LEU A 17 6.85 26.87 -1.05
N LEU A 18 8.00 26.90 -0.39
CA LEU A 18 8.51 25.78 0.42
C LEU A 18 7.89 25.70 1.83
N ASN A 19 7.26 26.78 2.31
CA ASN A 19 6.59 26.85 3.62
C ASN A 19 5.19 27.47 3.48
N PRO A 20 4.16 26.71 3.08
CA PRO A 20 2.80 27.21 2.90
C PRO A 20 2.04 27.43 4.23
N LYS A 21 2.69 27.92 5.29
CA LYS A 21 2.02 28.36 6.52
C LYS A 21 2.31 29.83 6.81
N SER A 22 1.53 30.69 6.19
CA SER A 22 0.95 31.93 6.77
C SER A 22 0.20 32.66 5.66
N GLY A 23 -1.04 33.06 5.95
CA GLY A 23 -2.05 33.39 4.95
C GLY A 23 -1.78 34.61 4.08
N GLN A 24 -2.33 34.54 2.86
CA GLN A 24 -2.85 35.63 2.03
C GLN A 24 -3.66 34.95 0.92
N SER A 25 -4.97 34.79 1.14
CA SER A 25 -6.05 35.67 0.67
C SER A 25 -6.47 35.35 -0.76
N ALA A 26 -7.55 34.57 -0.87
CA ALA A 26 -8.32 34.37 -2.09
C ALA A 26 -8.78 35.71 -2.67
N PRO A 27 -8.84 35.87 -4.01
CA PRO A 27 -9.27 37.12 -4.62
C PRO A 27 -10.77 37.35 -4.41
N VAL A 28 -11.07 38.57 -3.96
CA VAL A 28 -12.40 39.15 -3.76
C VAL A 28 -13.20 39.12 -5.06
N LEU A 29 -14.38 38.50 -5.05
CA LEU A 29 -15.40 38.66 -6.08
C LEU A 29 -16.27 39.88 -5.76
N LYS A 30 -16.40 40.77 -6.74
CA LYS A 30 -17.26 41.96 -6.77
C LYS A 30 -18.75 41.59 -6.69
N ALA A 31 -19.50 42.42 -5.98
CA ALA A 31 -20.94 42.37 -5.80
C ALA A 31 -21.74 42.86 -7.02
N GLU A 32 -22.96 42.32 -7.19
CA GLU A 32 -24.25 43.04 -7.39
C GLU A 32 -25.41 42.03 -7.63
N PRO A 33 -26.71 42.38 -7.43
CA PRO A 33 -27.41 42.30 -6.14
C PRO A 33 -28.66 41.37 -6.17
N SER A 34 -29.13 40.92 -5.01
CA SER A 34 -30.44 40.24 -4.90
C SER A 34 -31.13 40.63 -3.60
N VAL A 35 -32.07 41.57 -3.75
CA VAL A 35 -33.40 41.69 -3.10
C VAL A 35 -33.52 41.19 -1.66
N GLU A 36 -33.46 42.16 -0.76
CA GLU A 36 -34.29 42.43 0.42
C GLU A 36 -35.56 41.57 0.59
N LEU A 37 -35.58 40.75 1.65
CA LEU A 37 -36.77 40.48 2.47
C LEU A 37 -36.33 40.29 3.93
N GLU A 38 -36.73 41.23 4.79
CA GLU A 38 -36.87 41.12 6.25
C GLU A 38 -37.77 39.89 6.58
N ASP A 39 -37.74 39.20 7.71
CA ASP A 39 -37.60 39.67 9.09
C ASP A 39 -37.56 38.45 10.05
N LYS A 40 -37.26 38.74 11.33
CA LYS A 40 -37.46 37.96 12.58
C LYS A 40 -36.31 37.11 13.14
N LYS A 41 -35.45 37.88 13.80
CA LYS A 41 -34.80 37.67 15.11
C LYS A 41 -35.64 36.88 16.12
N SER A 42 -35.07 35.80 16.64
CA SER A 42 -35.17 35.37 18.04
C SER A 42 -33.83 34.80 18.48
N GLN A 43 -33.14 35.54 19.35
CA GLN A 43 -32.03 35.05 20.15
C GLN A 43 -32.60 34.26 21.32
N GLU A 44 -32.09 33.07 21.58
CA GLU A 44 -31.87 32.64 22.95
C GLU A 44 -30.59 31.80 23.03
N VAL A 45 -29.76 32.22 23.98
CA VAL A 45 -28.43 31.70 24.26
C VAL A 45 -28.62 30.72 25.41
N SER A 46 -28.17 29.47 25.26
CA SER A 46 -27.81 28.65 26.41
C SER A 46 -26.75 27.65 25.99
N ASN A 47 -25.59 27.89 26.60
CA ASN A 47 -24.38 27.12 26.58
C ASN A 47 -24.51 26.12 27.73
N ASP A 48 -24.51 24.82 27.46
CA ASP A 48 -23.92 23.90 28.43
C ASP A 48 -23.32 22.67 27.75
N ASN A 49 -22.11 22.36 28.20
CA ASN A 49 -21.12 21.51 27.57
C ASN A 49 -20.74 20.47 28.61
N GLN A 50 -21.36 19.29 28.58
CA GLN A 50 -20.86 18.11 29.29
C GLN A 50 -21.22 16.84 28.51
N SER A 51 -20.27 16.31 27.75
CA SER A 51 -20.24 14.89 27.39
C SER A 51 -18.92 14.31 27.89
N GLN A 52 -19.00 13.61 29.02
CA GLN A 52 -18.04 12.59 29.40
C GLN A 52 -18.44 11.28 28.71
N SER A 53 -17.43 10.62 28.16
CA SER A 53 -17.22 9.17 28.05
C SER A 53 -18.44 8.27 28.18
N ASP A 54 -18.65 7.40 27.19
CA ASP A 54 -18.61 5.97 27.50
C ASP A 54 -18.23 5.08 26.32
N GLU A 55 -17.52 4.05 26.73
CA GLU A 55 -16.73 3.06 26.03
C GLU A 55 -17.65 2.03 25.36
N ILE A 56 -17.40 1.78 24.08
CA ILE A 56 -18.08 0.76 23.29
C ILE A 56 -17.51 -0.59 23.71
N VAL A 57 -18.28 -1.39 24.44
CA VAL A 57 -18.06 -2.83 24.56
C VAL A 57 -19.14 -3.52 23.74
N GLU A 58 -18.70 -4.15 22.65
CA GLU A 58 -19.44 -5.20 21.97
C GLU A 58 -19.54 -6.43 22.87
N GLU A 59 -20.72 -7.04 22.99
CA GLU A 59 -20.78 -8.50 22.92
C GLU A 59 -22.12 -9.03 22.39
N ALA A 60 -21.99 -9.68 21.24
CA ALA A 60 -22.73 -10.78 20.62
C ALA A 60 -24.09 -11.25 21.17
N VAL A 61 -25.01 -11.33 20.20
CA VAL A 61 -26.25 -12.10 20.20
C VAL A 61 -25.95 -13.60 20.06
N ALA A 62 -26.57 -14.45 20.89
CA ALA A 62 -26.84 -15.85 20.56
C ALA A 62 -28.13 -16.33 21.28
N THR A 63 -29.02 -16.90 20.47
CA THR A 63 -30.41 -17.34 20.72
C THR A 63 -30.54 -18.80 21.19
N GLU A 64 -31.77 -19.18 21.57
CA GLU A 64 -32.35 -20.51 21.93
C GLU A 64 -32.24 -20.92 23.42
N ASN A 65 -33.24 -21.46 24.12
CA ASN A 65 -34.49 -22.12 23.70
C ASN A 65 -35.54 -22.12 24.84
N THR A 66 -36.80 -21.88 24.48
CA THR A 66 -38.11 -22.38 24.97
C THR A 66 -38.22 -23.13 26.31
N GLN A 67 -39.10 -22.67 27.20
CA GLN A 67 -40.20 -23.47 27.77
C GLN A 67 -41.28 -22.61 28.47
N GLU A 68 -42.52 -23.02 28.24
CA GLU A 68 -43.80 -22.41 28.59
C GLU A 68 -44.09 -22.46 30.10
N GLU A 69 -44.73 -21.42 30.65
CA GLU A 69 -45.77 -21.63 31.66
C GLU A 69 -46.81 -20.50 31.60
N ILE A 70 -48.07 -20.92 31.50
CA ILE A 70 -49.27 -20.13 31.27
C ILE A 70 -49.81 -19.70 32.64
N THR A 71 -50.20 -18.43 32.81
CA THR A 71 -51.26 -18.06 33.76
C THR A 71 -51.98 -16.80 33.28
N GLU A 72 -53.30 -16.94 33.13
CA GLU A 72 -54.27 -15.96 32.65
C GLU A 72 -54.49 -14.82 33.65
N GLU A 73 -54.75 -13.60 33.17
CA GLU A 73 -55.82 -12.71 33.65
C GLU A 73 -56.06 -11.53 32.66
N PRO A 74 -57.23 -10.86 32.69
CA PRO A 74 -58.07 -10.69 31.50
C PRO A 74 -57.89 -9.39 30.72
N THR A 75 -58.20 -9.52 29.42
CA THR A 75 -58.60 -8.52 28.43
C THR A 75 -59.14 -7.19 28.96
N GLN A 76 -58.42 -6.11 28.68
CA GLN A 76 -59.01 -4.81 28.33
C GLN A 76 -58.89 -4.65 26.81
N GLN A 77 -60.03 -4.48 26.16
CA GLN A 77 -60.14 -4.21 24.73
C GLN A 77 -59.69 -2.77 24.48
N GLU A 78 -58.42 -2.57 24.14
CA GLU A 78 -58.03 -1.44 23.32
C GLU A 78 -58.22 -1.82 21.85
N GLU A 79 -58.96 -0.99 21.15
CA GLU A 79 -59.23 -1.05 19.73
C GLU A 79 -57.90 -1.02 18.96
N VAL A 80 -57.39 -2.21 18.61
CA VAL A 80 -56.17 -2.34 17.80
C VAL A 80 -56.48 -1.79 16.42
N GLU A 81 -56.12 -0.52 16.20
CA GLU A 81 -56.02 0.09 14.89
C GLU A 81 -55.20 -0.86 14.02
N LYS A 82 -55.85 -1.52 13.05
CA LYS A 82 -55.19 -2.44 12.13
C LYS A 82 -54.13 -1.64 11.39
N GLN A 83 -52.88 -1.72 11.82
CA GLN A 83 -51.76 -1.12 11.14
C GLN A 83 -51.81 -1.62 9.69
N ASN A 84 -52.05 -0.71 8.74
CA ASN A 84 -52.14 -1.04 7.33
C ASN A 84 -50.73 -1.42 6.85
N LEU A 85 -50.41 -2.71 6.99
CA LEU A 85 -49.17 -3.30 6.52
C LEU A 85 -49.22 -3.40 4.99
N HIS A 86 -48.13 -3.01 4.34
CA HIS A 86 -47.97 -3.03 2.89
C HIS A 86 -46.75 -3.88 2.53
N ARG A 87 -46.98 -4.88 1.68
CA ARG A 87 -45.92 -5.78 1.23
C ARG A 87 -45.06 -5.12 0.17
N VAL A 88 -43.79 -4.90 0.49
CA VAL A 88 -42.81 -4.19 -0.35
C VAL A 88 -41.59 -5.08 -0.56
N LYS A 89 -41.07 -5.09 -1.78
CA LYS A 89 -39.93 -5.93 -2.15
C LYS A 89 -38.64 -5.12 -2.13
N VAL A 90 -37.75 -5.40 -1.18
CA VAL A 90 -36.43 -4.77 -1.06
C VAL A 90 -35.37 -5.84 -1.30
N GLN A 91 -34.51 -5.62 -2.30
CA GLN A 91 -33.42 -6.55 -2.66
C GLN A 91 -33.86 -8.02 -2.86
N GLY A 92 -35.09 -8.24 -3.31
CA GLY A 92 -35.62 -9.57 -3.61
C GLY A 92 -36.39 -10.25 -2.46
N GLN A 93 -36.38 -9.69 -1.25
CA GLN A 93 -37.18 -10.18 -0.12
C GLN A 93 -38.46 -9.36 0.03
N GLU A 94 -39.58 -10.05 0.29
CA GLU A 94 -40.88 -9.42 0.55
C GLU A 94 -40.98 -9.11 2.05
N LEU A 95 -41.13 -7.83 2.38
CA LEU A 95 -41.26 -7.31 3.75
C LEU A 95 -42.60 -6.61 3.87
N ASP A 96 -43.34 -6.91 4.94
CA ASP A 96 -44.60 -6.22 5.26
C ASP A 96 -44.27 -5.00 6.13
N VAL A 97 -44.44 -3.80 5.57
CA VAL A 97 -43.97 -2.51 6.12
C VAL A 97 -45.15 -1.55 6.27
N THR A 98 -45.17 -0.71 7.31
CA THR A 98 -46.22 0.31 7.47
C THR A 98 -46.03 1.48 6.49
N LEU A 99 -47.08 2.26 6.25
CA LEU A 99 -47.02 3.45 5.38
C LEU A 99 -45.99 4.49 5.82
N ASP A 100 -45.79 4.66 7.13
CA ASP A 100 -44.85 5.64 7.67
C ASP A 100 -43.39 5.20 7.48
N GLU A 101 -43.11 3.90 7.58
CA GLU A 101 -41.78 3.34 7.31
C GLU A 101 -41.48 3.37 5.80
N LEU A 102 -42.48 3.26 4.92
CA LEU A 102 -42.30 3.48 3.48
C LEU A 102 -41.92 4.92 3.13
N LYS A 103 -42.64 5.91 3.69
CA LYS A 103 -42.31 7.33 3.50
C LYS A 103 -40.94 7.65 4.07
N SER A 104 -40.62 7.13 5.24
CA SER A 104 -39.31 7.29 5.89
C SER A 104 -38.21 6.63 5.06
N GLY A 105 -38.45 5.44 4.51
CA GLY A 105 -37.54 4.74 3.62
C GLY A 105 -37.25 5.51 2.33
N TYR A 106 -38.27 6.07 1.69
CA TYR A 106 -38.10 6.91 0.50
C TYR A 106 -37.31 8.20 0.81
N SER A 107 -37.63 8.87 1.92
CA SER A 107 -36.88 10.06 2.36
C SER A 107 -35.41 9.73 2.61
N ARG A 108 -35.14 8.64 3.35
CA ARG A 108 -33.79 8.17 3.63
C ARG A 108 -33.05 7.79 2.34
N ASP A 109 -33.68 7.04 1.43
CA ASP A 109 -33.06 6.63 0.15
C ASP A 109 -32.76 7.85 -0.74
N SER A 110 -33.69 8.81 -0.83
CA SER A 110 -33.45 10.08 -1.53
C SER A 110 -32.27 10.84 -0.93
N ASP A 111 -32.23 11.00 0.39
CA ASP A 111 -31.12 11.66 1.09
C ASP A 111 -29.80 10.91 0.87
N TYR A 112 -29.81 9.59 0.96
CA TYR A 112 -28.65 8.74 0.70
C TYR A 112 -28.15 8.91 -0.74
N ARG A 113 -29.04 8.92 -1.73
CA ARG A 113 -28.68 9.13 -3.13
C ARG A 113 -28.09 10.52 -3.35
N GLN A 114 -28.72 11.56 -2.80
CA GLN A 114 -28.23 12.93 -2.91
C GLN A 114 -26.86 13.09 -2.24
N LYS A 115 -26.70 12.60 -1.01
CA LYS A 115 -25.42 12.64 -0.27
C LYS A 115 -24.34 11.83 -0.97
N THR A 116 -24.67 10.65 -1.49
CA THR A 116 -23.71 9.80 -2.22
C THR A 116 -23.28 10.45 -3.53
N HIS A 117 -24.21 11.06 -4.25
CA HIS A 117 -23.92 11.83 -5.46
C HIS A 117 -23.04 13.06 -5.14
N GLN A 118 -23.40 13.83 -4.11
CA GLN A 118 -22.63 14.99 -3.66
C GLN A 118 -21.22 14.59 -3.21
N LEU A 119 -21.08 13.51 -2.43
CA LEU A 119 -19.80 12.97 -2.01
C LEU A 119 -18.96 12.52 -3.21
N SER A 120 -19.57 11.92 -4.23
CA SER A 120 -18.87 11.53 -5.46
C SER A 120 -18.36 12.74 -6.24
N LEU A 121 -19.17 13.80 -6.34
CA LEU A 121 -18.75 15.07 -6.96
C LEU A 121 -17.65 15.75 -6.17
N GLU A 122 -17.77 15.82 -4.85
CA GLU A 122 -16.76 16.40 -3.96
C GLU A 122 -15.43 15.66 -4.08
N ARG A 123 -15.44 14.31 -4.05
CA ARG A 123 -14.23 13.49 -4.26
C ARG A 123 -13.60 13.76 -5.61
N LYS A 124 -14.39 13.86 -6.68
CA LYS A 124 -13.89 14.17 -8.03
C LYS A 124 -13.27 15.55 -8.10
N ASN A 125 -13.90 16.56 -7.49
CA ASN A 125 -13.40 17.92 -7.44
C ASN A 125 -12.09 17.98 -6.66
N LEU A 126 -12.03 17.36 -5.47
CA LEU A 126 -10.80 17.27 -4.67
C LEU A 126 -9.66 16.56 -5.41
N GLU A 127 -9.95 15.50 -6.15
CA GLU A 127 -8.93 14.82 -6.94
C GLU A 127 -8.41 15.70 -8.08
N SER A 128 -9.31 16.40 -8.78
CA SER A 128 -8.92 17.34 -9.84
C SER A 128 -8.10 18.52 -9.31
N GLU A 129 -8.44 19.03 -8.12
CA GLU A 129 -7.70 20.10 -7.46
C GLU A 129 -6.30 19.61 -7.07
N LYS A 130 -6.19 18.43 -6.45
CA LYS A 130 -4.89 17.80 -6.12
C LYS A 130 -4.02 17.60 -7.35
N GLU A 131 -4.60 17.14 -8.45
CA GLU A 131 -3.85 16.91 -9.69
C GLU A 131 -3.38 18.24 -10.30
N SER A 132 -4.25 19.25 -10.36
CA SER A 132 -3.87 20.59 -10.82
C SER A 132 -2.78 21.21 -9.94
N LEU A 133 -2.90 21.04 -8.62
CA LEU A 133 -1.92 21.52 -7.66
C LEU A 133 -0.57 20.83 -7.89
N ARG A 134 -0.54 19.51 -8.04
CA ARG A 134 0.69 18.76 -8.39
C ARG A 134 1.32 19.24 -9.69
N GLN A 135 0.54 19.41 -10.75
CA GLN A 135 1.05 19.88 -12.03
C GLN A 135 1.65 21.30 -11.93
N THR A 136 0.98 22.20 -11.19
CA THR A 136 1.52 23.54 -10.96
C THR A 136 2.80 23.51 -10.13
N TYR A 137 2.86 22.70 -9.06
CA TYR A 137 4.08 22.50 -8.28
C TYR A 137 5.22 21.94 -9.14
N ASP A 138 4.98 20.88 -9.91
CA ASP A 138 5.99 20.25 -10.77
C ASP A 138 6.51 21.20 -11.86
N SER A 139 5.62 21.93 -12.53
CA SER A 139 6.01 22.92 -13.54
C SER A 139 6.87 24.04 -12.94
N ARG A 140 6.53 24.48 -11.73
CA ARG A 140 7.22 25.56 -11.04
C ARG A 140 8.57 25.13 -10.48
N ILE A 141 8.70 23.90 -10.01
CA ILE A 141 9.99 23.30 -9.62
C ILE A 141 10.90 23.17 -10.86
N LYS A 142 10.35 22.76 -12.01
CA LYS A 142 11.12 22.70 -13.27
C LYS A 142 11.60 24.09 -13.71
N GLU A 143 10.72 25.08 -13.69
CA GLU A 143 11.05 26.47 -14.01
C GLU A 143 12.14 27.00 -13.07
N LEU A 144 12.02 26.74 -11.77
CA LEU A 144 13.00 27.12 -10.74
C LEU A 144 14.37 26.48 -11.01
N ASN A 145 14.40 25.18 -11.27
CA ASN A 145 15.64 24.48 -11.59
C ASN A 145 16.28 25.02 -12.88
N SER A 146 15.47 25.30 -13.91
CA SER A 146 15.95 25.92 -15.15
C SER A 146 16.49 27.33 -14.90
N ALA A 147 15.82 28.13 -14.08
CA ALA A 147 16.24 29.49 -13.75
C ALA A 147 17.56 29.50 -12.98
N ILE A 148 17.73 28.60 -12.00
CA ILE A 148 18.99 28.42 -11.27
C ILE A 148 20.11 28.00 -12.23
N GLN A 149 19.86 27.04 -13.11
CA GLN A 149 20.87 26.60 -14.10
C GLN A 149 21.24 27.71 -15.07
N SER A 150 20.26 28.47 -15.59
CA SER A 150 20.53 29.60 -16.48
C SER A 150 21.27 30.72 -15.77
N ALA A 151 20.94 31.01 -14.52
CA ALA A 151 21.64 32.02 -13.73
C ALA A 151 23.10 31.61 -13.47
N ASP A 152 23.35 30.33 -13.16
CA ASP A 152 24.71 29.80 -12.98
C ASP A 152 25.53 29.85 -14.28
N LEU A 153 24.91 29.56 -15.44
CA LEU A 153 25.55 29.67 -16.75
C LEU A 153 25.87 31.12 -17.13
N LEU A 154 24.87 32.01 -17.07
CA LEU A 154 25.05 33.43 -17.37
C LEU A 154 26.10 34.07 -16.48
N PHE A 155 26.15 33.68 -15.21
CA PHE A 155 27.15 34.18 -14.26
C PHE A 155 28.57 33.72 -14.63
N LYS A 156 28.75 32.46 -15.00
CA LYS A 156 30.03 31.92 -15.47
C LYS A 156 30.49 32.57 -16.79
N GLU A 157 29.55 32.97 -17.63
CA GLU A 157 29.82 33.60 -18.93
C GLU A 157 30.09 35.11 -18.82
N GLN A 158 29.35 35.84 -17.97
CA GLN A 158 29.55 37.27 -17.74
C GLN A 158 30.86 37.60 -17.03
N ILE A 159 31.38 36.67 -16.21
CA ILE A 159 32.66 36.85 -15.55
C ILE A 159 33.55 35.69 -15.98
N GLY A 160 34.05 35.78 -17.21
CA GLY A 160 35.24 35.02 -17.57
C GLY A 160 36.35 35.38 -16.60
N VAL A 161 37.02 34.39 -16.00
CA VAL A 161 38.14 34.59 -15.05
C VAL A 161 39.21 35.53 -15.63
N GLN A 162 39.32 35.61 -16.97
CA GLN A 162 40.21 36.52 -17.69
C GLN A 162 39.83 38.01 -17.54
N ASP A 163 38.54 38.36 -17.50
CA ASP A 163 38.09 39.75 -17.35
C ASP A 163 38.31 40.25 -15.92
N LEU A 164 38.15 39.38 -14.92
CA LEU A 164 38.41 39.73 -13.52
C LEU A 164 39.89 40.03 -13.27
N ASN A 165 40.78 39.21 -13.84
CA ASN A 165 42.23 39.40 -13.71
C ASN A 165 42.68 40.70 -14.37
N ARG A 166 42.17 40.99 -15.58
CA ARG A 166 42.43 42.24 -16.28
C ARG A 166 41.92 43.46 -15.50
N LEU A 167 40.73 43.36 -14.91
CA LEU A 167 40.18 44.43 -14.08
C LEU A 167 40.99 44.66 -12.80
N TYR A 168 41.66 43.63 -12.28
CA TYR A 168 42.57 43.75 -11.14
C TYR A 168 43.84 44.54 -11.49
N ASP A 169 44.32 44.40 -12.74
CA ASP A 169 45.45 45.16 -13.28
C ASP A 169 45.08 46.61 -13.63
N GLU A 170 43.86 46.87 -14.12
CA GLU A 170 43.38 48.20 -14.51
C GLU A 170 42.82 49.02 -13.32
N ASP A 171 41.98 48.43 -12.46
CA ASP A 171 41.41 49.05 -11.24
C ASP A 171 41.10 48.00 -10.14
N PRO A 172 42.02 47.79 -9.19
CA PRO A 172 41.84 46.78 -8.14
C PRO A 172 40.65 47.07 -7.21
N SER A 173 40.21 48.32 -7.10
CA SER A 173 39.09 48.70 -6.23
C SER A 173 37.73 48.31 -6.83
N GLN A 174 37.60 48.39 -8.16
CA GLN A 174 36.42 47.94 -8.88
C GLN A 174 36.37 46.42 -8.98
N ALA A 175 37.52 45.78 -9.22
CA ALA A 175 37.63 44.33 -9.21
C ALA A 175 37.18 43.74 -7.86
N ALA A 176 37.67 44.26 -6.73
CA ALA A 176 37.27 43.80 -5.40
C ALA A 176 35.77 43.98 -5.11
N LYS A 177 35.15 45.08 -5.57
CA LYS A 177 33.69 45.29 -5.45
C LYS A 177 32.90 44.30 -6.28
N LEU A 178 33.36 43.99 -7.50
CA LEU A 178 32.72 43.01 -8.37
C LEU A 178 32.84 41.61 -7.77
N GLU A 179 34.03 41.21 -7.32
CA GLU A 179 34.29 39.94 -6.65
C GLU A 179 33.43 39.75 -5.39
N PHE A 180 33.26 40.81 -4.59
CA PHE A 180 32.37 40.75 -3.42
C PHE A 180 30.92 40.48 -3.83
N LYS A 181 30.41 41.15 -4.88
CA LYS A 181 29.05 40.91 -5.40
C LYS A 181 28.91 39.49 -5.93
N ILE A 182 29.91 39.01 -6.66
CA ILE A 182 30.01 37.65 -7.20
C ILE A 182 29.91 36.63 -6.08
N ARG A 183 30.76 36.75 -5.06
CA ARG A 183 30.78 35.85 -3.91
C ARG A 183 29.45 35.88 -3.15
N GLN A 184 28.84 37.06 -2.99
CA GLN A 184 27.54 37.19 -2.35
C GLN A 184 26.44 36.47 -3.14
N GLN A 185 26.44 36.61 -4.47
CA GLN A 185 25.47 35.92 -5.33
C GLN A 185 25.69 34.41 -5.34
N GLN A 186 26.94 33.94 -5.43
CA GLN A 186 27.26 32.51 -5.33
C GLN A 186 26.84 31.90 -3.99
N SER A 187 27.07 32.61 -2.88
CA SER A 187 26.61 32.17 -1.55
C SER A 187 25.08 32.04 -1.52
N ARG A 188 24.36 33.04 -2.05
CA ARG A 188 22.89 33.01 -2.13
C ARG A 188 22.38 31.86 -3.00
N ILE A 189 22.98 31.64 -4.18
CA ILE A 189 22.61 30.51 -5.06
C ILE A 189 22.89 29.18 -4.35
N GLY A 190 24.03 29.06 -3.66
CA GLY A 190 24.38 27.88 -2.87
C GLY A 190 23.38 27.61 -1.74
N GLU A 191 22.96 28.65 -1.02
CA GLU A 191 21.94 28.56 0.03
C GLU A 191 20.57 28.15 -0.54
N LEU A 192 20.15 28.74 -1.67
CA LEU A 192 18.90 28.38 -2.33
C LEU A 192 18.91 26.93 -2.81
N LYS A 193 20.01 26.48 -3.41
CA LYS A 193 20.19 25.09 -3.84
C LYS A 193 20.12 24.15 -2.65
N LYS A 194 20.84 24.44 -1.57
CA LYS A 194 20.79 23.63 -0.35
C LYS A 194 19.37 23.55 0.21
N LYS A 195 18.65 24.67 0.27
CA LYS A 195 17.26 24.69 0.75
C LYS A 195 16.32 23.87 -0.14
N ALA A 196 16.51 23.92 -1.46
CA ALA A 196 15.76 23.10 -2.41
C ALA A 196 16.07 21.60 -2.22
N ASP A 197 17.34 21.25 -2.07
CA ASP A 197 17.78 19.86 -1.82
C ASP A 197 17.21 19.34 -0.49
N ASP A 198 17.25 20.14 0.58
CA ASP A 198 16.71 19.78 1.90
C ASP A 198 15.19 19.55 1.85
N ALA A 199 14.45 20.39 1.13
CA ALA A 199 13.01 20.21 0.94
C ALA A 199 12.68 18.98 0.12
N PHE A 200 13.39 18.75 -0.99
CA PHE A 200 13.23 17.56 -1.81
C PHE A 200 13.49 16.28 -1.00
N GLN A 201 14.56 16.25 -0.19
CA GLN A 201 14.85 15.11 0.68
C GLN A 201 13.77 14.90 1.74
N SER A 202 13.25 15.98 2.34
CA SER A 202 12.16 15.89 3.31
C SER A 202 10.91 15.29 2.68
N GLU A 203 10.47 15.81 1.52
CA GLU A 203 9.31 15.30 0.79
C GLU A 203 9.49 13.86 0.34
N PHE A 204 10.66 13.52 -0.20
CA PHE A 204 11.00 12.17 -0.60
C PHE A 204 10.97 11.20 0.59
N SER A 205 11.50 11.61 1.76
CA SER A 205 11.44 10.80 2.97
C SER A 205 10.00 10.57 3.45
N GLN A 206 9.12 11.56 3.33
CA GLN A 206 7.70 11.42 3.65
C GLN A 206 6.99 10.51 2.65
N TYR A 207 7.36 10.61 1.37
CA TYR A 207 6.88 9.71 0.34
C TYR A 207 7.23 8.26 0.65
N LEU A 208 8.50 7.97 0.95
CA LEU A 208 8.95 6.64 1.35
C LEU A 208 8.21 6.12 2.57
N LYS A 209 8.03 6.93 3.61
CA LYS A 209 7.29 6.52 4.82
C LYS A 209 5.84 6.13 4.52
N ARG A 210 5.16 6.90 3.66
CA ARG A 210 3.78 6.58 3.25
C ARG A 210 3.72 5.28 2.48
N GLU A 211 4.67 5.09 1.58
CA GLU A 211 4.75 3.93 0.72
C GLU A 211 5.06 2.65 1.49
N ILE A 212 5.95 2.75 2.48
CA ILE A 212 6.23 1.67 3.43
C ILE A 212 4.97 1.31 4.22
N LYS A 213 4.23 2.30 4.76
CA LYS A 213 2.97 2.03 5.48
C LYS A 213 1.95 1.29 4.60
N LEU A 214 1.75 1.74 3.37
CA LEU A 214 0.85 1.07 2.41
C LEU A 214 1.33 -0.35 2.08
N ALA A 215 2.65 -0.56 1.98
CA ALA A 215 3.23 -1.88 1.80
C ALA A 215 2.98 -2.79 3.02
N GLU A 216 3.13 -2.28 4.25
CA GLU A 216 2.85 -3.02 5.49
C GLU A 216 1.37 -3.41 5.61
N GLU A 217 0.44 -2.51 5.26
CA GLU A 217 -1.00 -2.79 5.26
C GLU A 217 -1.40 -3.87 4.24
N ARG A 218 -0.78 -3.87 3.04
CA ARG A 218 -1.13 -4.80 1.96
C ARG A 218 -0.31 -6.09 1.97
N ILE A 219 0.87 -6.08 2.56
CA ILE A 219 1.80 -7.21 2.65
C ILE A 219 2.15 -7.43 4.14
N PRO A 220 1.38 -8.27 4.86
CA PRO A 220 1.60 -8.50 6.30
C PRO A 220 3.01 -9.03 6.62
N GLU A 221 3.60 -9.80 5.70
CA GLU A 221 5.00 -10.28 5.82
C GLU A 221 6.03 -9.16 5.80
N PHE A 222 5.68 -7.97 5.29
CA PHE A 222 6.59 -6.82 5.24
C PHE A 222 6.60 -6.01 6.54
N ALA A 223 5.55 -6.10 7.35
CA ALA A 223 5.44 -5.42 8.64
C ALA A 223 6.39 -6.01 9.71
N ASP A 224 6.64 -7.32 9.65
CA ASP A 224 7.58 -7.99 10.55
C ASP A 224 9.03 -7.76 10.08
N PRO A 225 9.94 -7.23 10.93
CA PRO A 225 11.33 -6.96 10.52
C PRO A 225 12.08 -8.19 10.00
N VAL A 226 11.82 -9.37 10.58
CA VAL A 226 12.47 -10.63 10.17
C VAL A 226 11.90 -11.14 8.85
N LYS A 227 10.59 -11.13 8.65
CA LYS A 227 9.99 -11.56 7.39
C LYS A 227 10.26 -10.55 6.26
N SER A 228 10.37 -9.26 6.59
CA SER A 228 10.75 -8.20 5.65
C SER A 228 12.15 -8.42 5.10
N THR A 229 13.13 -8.85 5.91
CA THR A 229 14.48 -9.16 5.41
C THR A 229 14.51 -10.39 4.53
N GLU A 230 13.78 -11.45 4.88
CA GLU A 230 13.61 -12.64 4.03
C GLU A 230 12.92 -12.30 2.71
N PHE A 231 11.84 -11.52 2.77
CA PHE A 231 11.13 -11.01 1.60
C PHE A 231 12.06 -10.24 0.69
N LYS A 232 12.84 -9.28 1.23
CA LYS A 232 13.82 -8.48 0.46
C LYS A 232 14.90 -9.34 -0.17
N HIS A 233 15.38 -10.37 0.54
CA HIS A 233 16.36 -11.30 0.00
C HIS A 233 15.79 -12.12 -1.17
N ASN A 234 14.60 -12.70 -1.00
CA ASN A 234 13.93 -13.47 -2.04
C ASN A 234 13.55 -12.59 -3.24
N ALA A 235 13.07 -11.38 -2.97
CA ALA A 235 12.78 -10.34 -3.95
C ALA A 235 14.00 -10.03 -4.81
N LYS A 236 15.15 -9.76 -4.18
CA LYS A 236 16.42 -9.52 -4.88
C LYS A 236 16.78 -10.70 -5.78
N LYS A 237 16.71 -11.94 -5.26
CA LYS A 237 17.00 -13.16 -6.04
C LYS A 237 16.08 -13.29 -7.26
N VAL A 238 14.77 -13.08 -7.09
CA VAL A 238 13.81 -13.17 -8.20
C VAL A 238 14.06 -12.08 -9.23
N LEU A 239 14.29 -10.84 -8.82
CA LEU A 239 14.58 -9.72 -9.73
C LEU A 239 15.92 -9.91 -10.45
N SER A 240 16.95 -10.41 -9.77
CA SER A 240 18.23 -10.76 -10.41
C SER A 240 18.06 -11.84 -11.48
N ASP A 241 17.19 -12.84 -11.27
CA ASP A 241 16.88 -13.86 -12.27
C ASP A 241 16.15 -13.28 -13.50
N TYR A 242 15.48 -12.14 -13.37
CA TYR A 242 14.89 -11.37 -14.48
C TYR A 242 15.87 -10.37 -15.12
N GLY A 243 17.09 -10.23 -14.58
CA GLY A 243 18.14 -9.36 -15.13
C GLY A 243 18.20 -7.94 -14.56
N PHE A 244 17.47 -7.64 -13.48
CA PHE A 244 17.55 -6.33 -12.81
C PHE A 244 18.88 -6.15 -12.08
N LYS A 245 19.42 -4.92 -12.12
CA LYS A 245 20.66 -4.54 -11.41
C LYS A 245 20.37 -4.13 -9.97
N ASP A 246 21.36 -4.25 -9.09
CA ASP A 246 21.24 -3.90 -7.67
C ASP A 246 20.76 -2.45 -7.43
N ASN A 247 21.18 -1.51 -8.27
CA ASN A 247 20.75 -0.11 -8.18
C ASN A 247 19.27 0.08 -8.55
N GLU A 248 18.75 -0.72 -9.48
CA GLU A 248 17.35 -0.67 -9.88
C GLU A 248 16.47 -1.28 -8.78
N ILE A 249 16.93 -2.37 -8.18
CA ILE A 249 16.26 -3.04 -7.06
C ILE A 249 16.21 -2.13 -5.83
N SER A 250 17.31 -1.41 -5.52
CA SER A 250 17.33 -0.48 -4.38
C SER A 250 16.49 0.78 -4.60
N SER A 251 16.28 1.18 -5.86
CA SER A 251 15.40 2.29 -6.23
C SER A 251 13.91 1.94 -6.19
N LEU A 252 13.56 0.66 -6.04
CA LEU A 252 12.18 0.19 -6.02
C LEU A 252 11.51 0.58 -4.70
N THR A 253 10.79 1.69 -4.75
CA THR A 253 10.19 2.32 -3.57
C THR A 253 8.67 2.17 -3.53
N ASP A 254 8.02 1.97 -4.69
CA ASP A 254 6.56 1.90 -4.81
C ASP A 254 6.00 0.53 -4.35
N HIS A 255 5.00 0.58 -3.46
CA HIS A 255 4.37 -0.58 -2.85
C HIS A 255 3.65 -1.46 -3.87
N ARG A 256 3.20 -0.90 -4.99
CA ARG A 256 2.53 -1.64 -6.08
C ARG A 256 3.48 -2.63 -6.74
N PHE A 257 4.75 -2.24 -6.92
CA PHE A 257 5.75 -3.18 -7.42
C PHE A 257 6.07 -4.26 -6.40
N LEU A 258 6.06 -3.95 -5.10
CA LEU A 258 6.24 -4.95 -4.05
C LEU A 258 5.11 -6.00 -4.06
N LEU A 259 3.87 -5.59 -4.36
CA LEU A 259 2.74 -6.51 -4.51
C LEU A 259 2.93 -7.45 -5.70
N VAL A 260 3.24 -6.90 -6.87
CA VAL A 260 3.54 -7.71 -8.08
C VAL A 260 4.71 -8.66 -7.82
N LEU A 261 5.73 -8.20 -7.10
CA LEU A 261 6.88 -9.02 -6.75
C LEU A 261 6.51 -10.15 -5.78
N LYS A 262 5.66 -9.87 -4.79
CA LYS A 262 5.10 -10.90 -3.91
C LYS A 262 4.41 -11.99 -4.72
N ASP A 263 3.55 -11.61 -5.64
CA ASP A 263 2.80 -12.55 -6.48
C ASP A 263 3.74 -13.36 -7.39
N ALA A 264 4.74 -12.70 -7.98
CA ALA A 264 5.78 -13.36 -8.77
C ALA A 264 6.60 -14.37 -7.96
N MET A 265 6.96 -14.02 -6.71
CA MET A 265 7.65 -14.93 -5.79
C MET A 265 6.79 -16.13 -5.43
N GLN A 266 5.53 -15.91 -5.07
CA GLN A 266 4.58 -16.99 -4.75
C GLN A 266 4.39 -17.93 -5.94
N PHE A 267 4.24 -17.38 -7.15
CA PHE A 267 4.14 -18.17 -8.38
C PHE A 267 5.38 -19.02 -8.63
N LYS A 268 6.57 -18.43 -8.47
CA LYS A 268 7.85 -19.15 -8.67
C LYS A 268 8.03 -20.27 -7.64
N ASN A 269 7.69 -20.00 -6.39
CA ASN A 269 7.72 -20.99 -5.30
C ASN A 269 6.73 -22.13 -5.58
N ALA A 270 5.52 -21.83 -6.07
CA ALA A 270 4.52 -22.82 -6.46
C ALA A 270 4.95 -23.66 -7.67
N LYS A 271 5.65 -23.07 -8.65
CA LYS A 271 6.18 -23.81 -9.80
C LYS A 271 7.30 -24.76 -9.38
N GLY A 272 8.24 -24.32 -8.55
CA GLY A 272 9.31 -25.16 -8.02
C GLY A 272 8.80 -26.29 -7.12
N SER A 273 7.77 -26.06 -6.32
CA SER A 273 7.19 -27.08 -5.45
C SER A 273 6.36 -28.14 -6.20
N LYS A 274 5.74 -27.78 -7.34
CA LYS A 274 5.05 -28.74 -8.21
C LYS A 274 6.02 -29.76 -8.81
N ASP A 275 7.20 -29.34 -9.27
CA ASP A 275 8.24 -30.27 -9.76
C ASP A 275 8.73 -31.24 -8.67
N LEU A 276 8.84 -30.76 -7.42
CA LEU A 276 9.22 -31.61 -6.29
C LEU A 276 8.10 -32.59 -5.89
N SER A 277 6.85 -32.17 -5.96
CA SER A 277 5.68 -32.99 -5.66
C SER A 277 5.52 -34.12 -6.68
N VAL A 278 5.72 -33.82 -7.97
CA VAL A 278 5.72 -34.84 -9.04
C VAL A 278 6.85 -35.84 -8.82
N LYS A 279 8.06 -35.40 -8.45
CA LYS A 279 9.18 -36.31 -8.13
C LYS A 279 8.89 -37.20 -6.90
N LYS A 280 8.24 -36.67 -5.86
CA LYS A 280 7.84 -37.45 -4.67
C LYS A 280 6.78 -38.50 -5.00
N ILE A 281 5.83 -38.20 -5.88
CA ILE A 281 4.81 -39.17 -6.34
C ILE A 281 5.46 -40.30 -7.14
N VAL A 282 6.46 -40.00 -7.99
CA VAL A 282 7.20 -41.02 -8.75
C VAL A 282 8.09 -41.90 -7.83
N SER A 283 8.54 -41.35 -6.70
CA SER A 283 9.34 -42.07 -5.70
C SER A 283 8.50 -42.79 -4.63
N ALA A 284 7.17 -42.73 -4.68
CA ALA A 284 6.33 -43.45 -3.73
C ALA A 284 6.57 -44.97 -3.88
N PRO A 285 6.87 -45.70 -2.77
CA PRO A 285 7.11 -47.14 -2.85
C PRO A 285 5.88 -47.84 -3.40
N LYS A 286 6.08 -48.75 -4.38
CA LYS A 286 5.02 -49.56 -4.97
C LYS A 286 4.28 -50.29 -3.84
N VAL A 287 3.06 -49.84 -3.54
CA VAL A 287 2.19 -50.54 -2.61
C VAL A 287 1.82 -51.90 -3.21
N ILE A 288 2.10 -52.96 -2.46
CA ILE A 288 1.61 -54.30 -2.76
C ILE A 288 0.09 -54.27 -2.68
N LYS A 289 -0.56 -54.64 -3.79
CA LYS A 289 -2.03 -54.71 -3.90
C LYS A 289 -2.55 -55.66 -2.82
N ALA A 290 -3.42 -55.17 -1.94
CA ALA A 290 -4.06 -55.98 -0.90
C ALA A 290 -4.81 -57.15 -1.58
N GLY A 291 -4.40 -58.38 -1.30
CA GLY A 291 -4.99 -59.58 -1.91
C GLY A 291 -4.04 -60.77 -2.05
N PHE A 292 -2.72 -60.58 -1.97
CA PHE A 292 -1.78 -61.70 -1.88
C PHE A 292 -1.33 -61.89 -0.44
N SER A 293 -1.92 -62.88 0.24
CA SER A 293 -1.31 -63.48 1.42
C SER A 293 0.13 -63.84 1.08
N LYS A 294 1.10 -63.42 1.90
CA LYS A 294 2.45 -64.00 1.85
C LYS A 294 2.28 -65.48 2.17
N THR A 295 2.23 -66.32 1.14
CA THR A 295 2.41 -67.75 1.31
C THR A 295 3.78 -67.91 1.95
N ASP A 296 3.84 -68.49 3.15
CA ASP A 296 5.10 -68.84 3.80
C ASP A 296 6.01 -69.46 2.75
N SER A 297 7.15 -68.81 2.50
CA SER A 297 8.05 -69.20 1.44
C SER A 297 8.40 -70.67 1.66
N SER A 298 8.00 -71.53 0.72
CA SER A 298 8.27 -72.96 0.82
C SER A 298 9.77 -73.12 1.04
N VAL A 299 10.16 -74.08 1.88
CA VAL A 299 11.57 -74.42 2.13
C VAL A 299 12.35 -74.59 0.80
N ARG A 300 11.67 -75.09 -0.25
CA ARG A 300 12.22 -75.19 -1.60
C ARG A 300 12.55 -73.84 -2.26
N ASP A 301 11.75 -72.80 -2.02
CA ASP A 301 11.98 -71.47 -2.60
C ASP A 301 13.12 -70.73 -1.90
N VAL A 302 13.27 -70.93 -0.60
CA VAL A 302 14.45 -70.44 0.16
C VAL A 302 15.73 -71.11 -0.34
N ILE A 303 15.68 -72.41 -0.63
CA ILE A 303 16.82 -73.14 -1.19
C ILE A 303 17.13 -72.66 -2.62
N LYS A 304 16.11 -72.50 -3.48
CA LYS A 304 16.29 -72.00 -4.86
C LYS A 304 16.88 -70.59 -4.90
N THR A 305 16.47 -69.71 -4.00
CA THR A 305 17.00 -68.34 -3.93
C THR A 305 18.45 -68.32 -3.46
N LYS A 306 18.83 -69.13 -2.48
CA LYS A 306 20.23 -69.28 -2.04
C LYS A 306 21.11 -69.86 -3.16
N ILE A 307 20.67 -70.92 -3.85
CA ILE A 307 21.40 -71.46 -5.01
C ILE A 307 21.52 -70.42 -6.15
N GLY A 308 20.46 -69.65 -6.38
CA GLY A 308 20.48 -68.56 -7.36
C GLY A 308 21.49 -67.46 -7.02
N LYS A 309 21.73 -67.19 -5.72
CA LYS A 309 22.78 -66.27 -5.27
C LYS A 309 24.17 -66.83 -5.53
N VAL A 310 24.41 -68.10 -5.22
CA VAL A 310 25.68 -68.80 -5.54
C VAL A 310 26.00 -68.70 -7.02
N ARG A 311 25.00 -68.92 -7.88
CA ARG A 311 25.16 -68.82 -9.34
C ARG A 311 25.55 -67.40 -9.81
N LYS A 312 25.17 -66.37 -9.06
CA LYS A 312 25.43 -64.96 -9.40
C LYS A 312 26.73 -64.44 -8.79
N SER A 313 27.03 -64.81 -7.55
CA SER A 313 28.19 -64.32 -6.81
C SER A 313 29.44 -65.18 -7.01
N GLY A 314 29.27 -66.49 -7.26
CA GLY A 314 30.36 -67.46 -7.38
C GLY A 314 31.18 -67.65 -6.11
N ARG A 315 30.74 -67.10 -4.96
CA ARG A 315 31.50 -67.12 -3.71
C ARG A 315 31.30 -68.43 -2.95
N LEU A 316 32.36 -68.89 -2.30
CA LEU A 316 32.39 -70.14 -1.55
C LEU A 316 31.51 -70.08 -0.28
N GLU A 317 31.44 -68.90 0.35
CA GLU A 317 30.59 -68.60 1.51
C GLU A 317 29.09 -68.78 1.18
N ASP A 318 28.63 -68.21 0.06
CA ASP A 318 27.24 -68.35 -0.38
C ASP A 318 26.90 -69.82 -0.70
N ALA A 319 27.88 -70.58 -1.22
CA ALA A 319 27.72 -72.00 -1.53
C ALA A 319 27.57 -72.84 -0.25
N GLN A 320 28.38 -72.55 0.76
CA GLN A 320 28.26 -73.16 2.08
C GLN A 320 26.88 -72.90 2.68
N ASP A 321 26.39 -71.66 2.63
CA ASP A 321 25.08 -71.29 3.18
C ASP A 321 23.91 -71.96 2.47
N ALA A 322 24.01 -72.15 1.15
CA ALA A 322 23.01 -72.86 0.37
C ALA A 322 22.96 -74.35 0.75
N ILE A 323 24.13 -74.98 0.92
CA ILE A 323 24.26 -76.39 1.31
C ILE A 323 23.78 -76.60 2.74
N LEU A 324 24.18 -75.73 3.68
CA LEU A 324 23.78 -75.79 5.09
C LEU A 324 22.25 -75.68 5.22
N GLN A 325 21.62 -74.82 4.42
CA GLN A 325 20.15 -74.74 4.34
C GLN A 325 19.51 -76.03 3.81
N MET A 326 20.12 -76.71 2.83
CA MET A 326 19.60 -77.98 2.32
C MET A 326 19.71 -79.12 3.34
N ILE A 327 20.78 -79.13 4.14
CA ILE A 327 21.06 -80.19 5.11
C ILE A 327 20.20 -80.03 6.38
N THR A 328 20.08 -78.80 6.90
CA THR A 328 19.32 -78.51 8.12
C THR A 328 17.82 -78.80 8.00
N GLN A 329 17.30 -78.79 6.77
CA GLN A 329 15.89 -79.02 6.48
C GLN A 329 15.55 -80.50 6.22
N LYS A 330 16.53 -81.41 6.36
CA LYS A 330 16.39 -82.85 6.10
C LYS A 330 16.24 -83.70 7.39
N LYS A 331 16.07 -83.06 8.54
CA LYS A 331 15.71 -83.67 9.83
C LYS A 331 14.27 -83.33 10.18
#